data_AF-A0A7Y0BJD2-F1
#
_entry.id   AF-A0A7Y0BJD2-F1
#
_cell.length_a   1.000
_cell.length_b   1.000
_cell.length_c   1.000
_cell.angle_alpha   90.00
_cell.angle_beta   90.00
_cell.angle_gamma   90.00
#
_symmetry.space_group_name_H-M   'P 1'
#
loop_
_entity.id
_entity.type
_entity.pdbx_description
1 polymer ?
#
loop_
_entity_poly.entity_id
_entity_poly.type
_entity_poly.pdbx_seq_one_letter_code
_entity_poly.pdbx_strand_id
1 'polypeptide(L)'
;PRFFESSFEIIGSRMGVNYGLNKVRFMAPVPVGSRLRARMKLLAAVAIEQAGWQMTWQITVEREGAAKPVCVAESLVRRYP
;
A
#
# COMPACT_ATOMS: atom_id res chain seq x y z
N PRO A 1 6.27 -6.02 -2.65
CA PRO A 1 6.56 -5.24 -1.43
C PRO A 1 5.99 -5.92 -0.17
N ARG A 2 6.83 -6.10 0.86
CA ARG A 2 6.54 -6.92 2.05
C ARG A 2 5.16 -6.69 2.68
N PHE A 3 4.75 -5.44 2.89
CA PHE A 3 3.46 -5.15 3.52
C PHE A 3 2.26 -5.63 2.70
N PHE A 4 2.29 -5.52 1.38
CA PHE A 4 1.20 -6.05 0.54
C PHE A 4 1.18 -7.58 0.59
N GLU A 5 2.33 -8.21 0.42
CA GLU A 5 2.50 -9.67 0.42
C GLU A 5 2.05 -10.31 1.75
N SER A 6 2.31 -9.63 2.88
CA SER A 6 1.94 -10.14 4.19
C SER A 6 0.53 -9.77 4.65
N SER A 7 -0.20 -8.95 3.88
CA SER A 7 -1.53 -8.46 4.29
C SER A 7 -2.68 -9.21 3.65
N PHE A 8 -2.57 -9.52 2.36
CA PHE A 8 -3.62 -10.23 1.61
C PHE A 8 -3.06 -10.83 0.33
N GLU A 9 -3.80 -11.80 -0.21
CA GLU A 9 -3.58 -12.36 -1.54
C GLU A 9 -4.69 -11.90 -2.50
N ILE A 10 -4.33 -11.60 -3.76
CA ILE A 10 -5.30 -11.35 -4.83
C ILE A 10 -5.22 -12.53 -5.79
N ILE A 11 -6.24 -13.39 -5.75
CA ILE A 11 -6.36 -14.57 -6.61
C ILE A 11 -6.77 -14.12 -8.01
N GLY A 12 -6.26 -14.81 -9.04
CA GLY A 12 -6.62 -14.53 -10.44
C GLY A 12 -5.96 -13.27 -11.02
N SER A 13 -4.88 -12.77 -10.40
CA SER A 13 -4.04 -11.71 -10.97
C SER A 13 -2.67 -12.28 -11.35
N ARG A 14 -2.23 -12.05 -12.59
CA ARG A 14 -0.88 -12.45 -13.06
C ARG A 14 0.13 -11.31 -12.98
N MET A 15 -0.32 -10.07 -13.08
CA MET A 15 0.57 -8.91 -13.11
C MET A 15 0.07 -7.80 -12.18
N GLY A 16 0.98 -7.31 -11.33
CA GLY A 16 0.76 -6.13 -10.52
C GLY A 16 1.70 -5.00 -10.93
N VAL A 17 1.15 -3.82 -11.18
CA VAL A 17 1.90 -2.61 -11.51
C VAL A 17 1.70 -1.59 -10.40
N ASN A 18 2.80 -1.11 -9.82
CA ASN A 18 2.75 0.10 -9.01
C ASN A 18 2.52 1.28 -9.96
N TYR A 19 1.32 1.85 -9.92
CA TYR A 19 0.92 2.93 -10.81
C TYR A 19 1.25 4.32 -10.23
N GLY A 20 1.89 4.35 -9.06
CA GLY A 20 2.30 5.57 -8.38
C GLY A 20 1.53 5.81 -7.09
N LEU A 21 1.59 7.07 -6.64
CA LEU A 21 0.94 7.53 -5.43
C LEU A 21 0.25 8.86 -5.70
N ASN A 22 -0.97 9.02 -5.18
CA ASN A 22 -1.64 10.31 -5.19
C ASN A 22 -0.98 11.26 -4.18
N LYS A 23 -0.72 10.77 -2.97
CA LYS A 23 -0.08 11.52 -1.91
C LYS A 23 0.75 10.61 -1.01
N VAL A 24 1.89 11.10 -0.56
CA VAL A 24 2.70 10.44 0.47
C VAL A 24 3.30 11.49 1.41
N ARG A 25 3.35 11.17 2.70
CA ARG A 25 4.04 11.98 3.70
C ARG A 25 4.85 11.08 4.61
N PHE A 26 6.14 11.39 4.76
CA PHE A 26 7.03 10.81 5.75
C PHE A 26 7.15 11.78 6.91
N MET A 27 6.56 11.44 8.06
CA MET A 27 6.47 12.37 9.21
C MET A 27 7.64 12.23 10.17
N ALA A 28 8.35 11.10 10.14
CA ALA A 28 9.48 10.82 11.03
C ALA A 28 10.44 9.82 10.40
N PRO A 29 11.74 9.86 10.76
CA PRO A 29 12.72 8.87 10.32
C PRO A 29 12.42 7.49 10.89
N VAL A 30 12.91 6.45 10.21
CA VAL A 30 12.86 5.07 10.68
C VAL A 30 14.29 4.57 10.92
N PRO A 31 14.76 4.54 12.18
CA PRO A 31 16.05 3.94 12.52
C PRO A 31 16.13 2.48 12.09
N VAL A 32 17.32 2.04 11.67
CA VAL A 32 17.58 0.64 11.31
C VAL A 32 17.22 -0.27 12.49
N GLY A 33 16.61 -1.42 12.19
CA GLY A 33 16.15 -2.37 13.20
C GLY A 33 14.79 -2.02 13.83
N SER A 34 14.18 -0.89 13.47
CA SER A 34 12.83 -0.55 13.93
C SER A 34 11.79 -1.58 13.47
N ARG A 35 10.87 -1.92 14.37
CA ARG A 35 9.69 -2.74 14.06
C ARG A 35 8.58 -1.86 13.50
N LEU A 36 8.05 -2.25 12.35
CA LEU A 36 7.03 -1.50 11.61
C LEU A 36 5.76 -2.32 11.45
N ARG A 37 4.61 -1.64 11.41
CA ARG A 37 3.32 -2.22 11.05
C ARG A 37 2.63 -1.31 10.04
N ALA A 38 2.13 -1.88 8.95
CA ALA A 38 1.27 -1.18 8.02
C ALA A 38 -0.20 -1.48 8.32
N ARG A 39 -1.03 -0.45 8.27
CA ARG A 39 -2.50 -0.54 8.23
C ARG A 39 -2.93 -0.16 6.83
N MET A 40 -3.60 -1.08 6.15
CA MET A 40 -3.98 -0.95 4.75
C MET A 40 -5.50 -0.93 4.64
N LYS A 41 -6.03 0.08 3.95
CA LYS A 41 -7.46 0.21 3.66
C LYS A 41 -7.65 0.39 2.16
N LEU A 42 -8.45 -0.50 1.54
CA LEU A 42 -8.87 -0.32 0.17
C LEU A 42 -9.91 0.81 0.12
N LEU A 43 -9.57 1.90 -0.56
CA LEU A 43 -10.47 3.05 -0.72
C LEU A 43 -11.38 2.90 -1.93
N ALA A 44 -10.83 2.37 -3.02
CA ALA A 44 -11.56 2.16 -4.27
C ALA A 44 -10.93 1.03 -5.07
N ALA A 45 -11.75 0.30 -5.82
CA ALA A 45 -11.34 -0.62 -6.86
C ALA A 45 -12.19 -0.35 -8.10
N VAL A 46 -11.56 0.07 -9.19
CA VAL A 46 -12.24 0.49 -10.42
C VAL A 46 -11.75 -0.38 -11.56
N ALA A 47 -12.67 -0.96 -12.32
CA ALA A 47 -12.34 -1.72 -13.52
C ALA A 47 -11.70 -0.80 -14.56
N ILE A 48 -10.67 -1.30 -15.24
CA ILE A 48 -9.99 -0.64 -16.35
C ILE A 48 -9.94 -1.61 -17.54
N GLU A 49 -9.38 -1.17 -18.66
CA GLU A 49 -9.22 -1.99 -19.86
C GLU A 49 -8.45 -3.30 -19.58
N GLN A 50 -8.56 -4.26 -20.51
CA GLN A 50 -7.87 -5.56 -20.44
C GLN A 50 -8.25 -6.39 -19.19
N ALA A 51 -9.50 -6.25 -18.74
CA ALA A 51 -10.00 -6.87 -17.51
C ALA A 51 -9.16 -6.51 -16.26
N GLY A 52 -8.46 -5.38 -16.31
CA GLY A 52 -7.64 -4.90 -15.20
C GLY A 52 -8.48 -4.20 -14.14
N TRP A 53 -7.85 -4.01 -12.99
CA TRP A 53 -8.39 -3.23 -11.87
C TRP A 53 -7.38 -2.20 -11.40
N GLN A 54 -7.81 -0.96 -11.24
CA GLN A 54 -7.07 0.06 -10.52
C GLN A 54 -7.58 0.14 -9.08
N MET A 55 -6.70 -0.14 -8.14
CA MET A 55 -6.99 -0.13 -6.71
C MET A 55 -6.30 1.07 -6.06
N THR A 56 -7.04 1.81 -5.25
CA THR A 56 -6.53 2.92 -4.44
C THR A 56 -6.45 2.48 -2.98
N TRP A 57 -5.24 2.47 -2.41
CA TRP A 57 -4.97 2.01 -1.07
C TRP A 57 -4.51 3.14 -0.17
N GLN A 58 -5.21 3.35 0.95
CA GLN A 58 -4.68 4.14 2.06
C GLN A 58 -3.77 3.26 2.91
N ILE A 59 -2.52 3.67 3.07
CA ILE A 59 -1.49 2.95 3.83
C ILE A 59 -0.99 3.86 4.94
N THR A 60 -1.15 3.42 6.18
CA THR A 60 -0.56 4.07 7.36
C THR A 60 0.51 3.16 7.95
N VAL A 61 1.75 3.60 7.94
CA VAL A 61 2.88 2.87 8.51
C VAL A 61 3.22 3.42 9.89
N GLU A 62 3.19 2.56 10.88
CA GLU A 62 3.48 2.83 12.27
C GLU A 62 4.83 2.22 12.64
N ARG A 63 5.56 2.89 13.52
CA ARG A 63 6.75 2.35 14.18
C ARG A 63 6.41 2.04 15.63
N GLU A 64 6.85 0.88 16.12
CA GLU A 64 6.69 0.51 17.53
C GLU A 64 7.24 1.62 18.46
N GLY A 65 6.48 1.95 19.51
CA GLY A 65 6.82 3.01 20.46
C GLY A 65 6.62 4.45 19.96
N ALA A 66 6.24 4.68 18.70
CA ALA A 66 5.96 6.02 18.20
C ALA A 66 4.48 6.43 18.41
N ALA A 67 4.24 7.65 18.87
CA ALA A 67 2.89 8.18 19.06
C ALA A 67 2.18 8.57 17.75
N LYS A 68 2.94 8.77 16.67
CA LYS A 68 2.43 9.15 15.34
C LYS A 68 2.96 8.20 14.28
N PRO A 69 2.22 7.99 13.17
CA PRO A 69 2.72 7.20 12.06
C PRO A 69 3.98 7.80 11.45
N VAL A 70 4.84 6.96 10.89
CA VAL A 70 6.07 7.38 10.20
C VAL A 70 5.82 7.67 8.73
N CYS A 71 4.81 7.02 8.13
CA CYS A 71 4.39 7.27 6.76
C CYS A 71 2.86 7.15 6.63
N VAL A 72 2.25 8.07 5.88
CA VAL A 72 0.87 7.93 5.39
C VAL A 72 0.91 8.13 3.88
N ALA A 73 0.36 7.18 3.14
CA ALA A 73 0.39 7.18 1.69
C ALA A 73 -0.97 6.75 1.10
N GLU A 74 -1.29 7.30 -0.06
CA GLU A 74 -2.36 6.82 -0.93
C GLU A 74 -1.74 6.24 -2.20
N SER A 75 -1.69 4.91 -2.28
CA SER A 75 -1.01 4.16 -3.32
C SER A 75 -1.99 3.66 -4.38
N LEU A 76 -1.62 3.81 -5.65
CA LEU A 76 -2.34 3.28 -6.79
C LEU A 76 -1.65 2.00 -7.27
N VAL A 77 -2.41 0.91 -7.31
CA VAL A 77 -1.93 -0.38 -7.81
C VAL A 77 -2.86 -0.84 -8.91
N ARG A 78 -2.31 -1.20 -10.07
CA ARG A 78 -3.05 -1.88 -11.12
C ARG A 78 -2.80 -3.38 -11.05
N ARG A 79 -3.86 -4.16 -11.19
CA ARG A 79 -3.84 -5.62 -11.26
C ARG A 79 -4.44 -6.05 -12.57
N TYR A 80 -3.74 -6.92 -13.28
CA TYR A 80 -4.20 -7.54 -14.52
C TYR A 80 -4.27 -9.06 -14.31
N PRO A 81 -5.23 -9.73 -14.96
CA PRO A 81 -5.37 -11.18 -14.92
C PRO A 81 -4.25 -11.92 -15.65
#